data_AF-A0A1G7WUT3-F1
#
_entry.id   AF-A0A1G7WUT3-F1
#
_cell.length_a   1.000
_cell.length_b   1.000
_cell.length_c   1.000
_cell.angle_alpha   90.00
_cell.angle_beta   90.00
_cell.angle_gamma   90.00
#
_symmetry.space_group_name_H-M   'P 1'
#
loop_
_entity.id
_entity.type
_entity.pdbx_description
1 polymer ?
#
loop_
_entity_poly.entity_id
_entity_poly.type
_entity_poly.pdbx_seq_one_letter_code
_entity_poly.pdbx_strand_id
1 'polypeptide(L)'
;MDIKALIGVILVVAGAATYQASEWWERAYATYISSQTSPDGCLRVDTYKAFWVLPSFLHRIPDPDPENRNDLGRDWDGAFFKRAYEVSTGDFLGETVVFDASASFNMMFWNDSKEAGRRIVLANGFPMVDTDRCADKATLATLEAFYEKEREEFRPIQERWERDRERDREEERLREQNQPDERQASGAAASPPGGGRLAGR
;
A
#
# COMPACT_ATOMS: atom_id res chain seq x y z
N MET A 1 45.88 14.93 0.51
CA MET A 1 44.58 14.58 -0.09
C MET A 1 44.49 15.33 -1.41
N ASP A 2 44.20 14.63 -2.52
CA ASP A 2 44.06 15.26 -3.84
C ASP A 2 42.91 16.30 -3.79
N ILE A 3 43.12 17.50 -4.33
CA ILE A 3 42.09 18.56 -4.41
C ILE A 3 40.82 18.03 -5.09
N LYS A 4 40.96 17.16 -6.11
CA LYS A 4 39.82 16.51 -6.76
C LYS A 4 39.07 15.57 -5.81
N ALA A 5 39.80 14.84 -4.96
CA ALA A 5 39.20 13.98 -3.93
C ALA A 5 38.52 14.81 -2.84
N LEU A 6 39.11 15.93 -2.42
CA LEU A 6 38.49 16.86 -1.47
C LEU A 6 37.19 17.46 -2.03
N ILE A 7 37.21 17.93 -3.27
CA ILE A 7 36.00 18.47 -3.94
C ILE A 7 34.93 17.37 -4.06
N GLY A 8 35.31 16.16 -4.46
CA GLY A 8 34.38 15.02 -4.53
C GLY A 8 33.71 14.73 -3.19
N VAL A 9 34.48 14.71 -2.09
CA VAL A 9 33.93 14.52 -0.74
C VAL A 9 32.98 15.65 -0.36
N ILE A 10 33.34 16.91 -0.62
CA ILE A 10 32.47 18.07 -0.33
C ILE A 10 31.14 17.96 -1.07
N LEU A 11 31.16 17.59 -2.35
CA LEU A 11 29.93 17.45 -3.14
C LEU A 11 29.03 16.34 -2.62
N VAL A 12 29.60 15.19 -2.22
CA VAL A 12 28.82 14.09 -1.64
C VAL A 12 28.19 14.51 -0.31
N VAL A 13 28.96 15.14 0.57
CA VAL A 13 28.45 15.59 1.88
C VAL A 13 27.38 16.67 1.72
N ALA A 14 27.62 17.65 0.85
CA ALA A 14 26.65 18.70 0.56
C ALA A 14 25.36 18.12 -0.07
N GLY A 15 25.48 17.17 -0.99
CA GLY A 15 24.34 16.48 -1.58
C GLY A 15 23.50 15.75 -0.55
N ALA A 16 24.13 14.97 0.34
CA ALA A 16 23.43 14.26 1.40
C ALA A 16 22.72 15.22 2.38
N ALA A 17 23.41 16.29 2.79
CA ALA A 17 22.81 17.30 3.68
C ALA A 17 21.63 18.03 3.02
N THR A 18 21.73 18.33 1.72
CA THR A 18 20.66 18.99 0.95
C THR A 18 19.45 18.08 0.80
N TYR A 19 19.66 16.78 0.61
CA TYR A 19 18.60 15.79 0.55
C TYR A 19 17.83 15.68 1.87
N GLN A 20 18.53 15.57 3.00
CA GLN A 20 17.86 15.54 4.30
C GLN A 20 17.14 16.86 4.62
N ALA A 21 17.73 18.00 4.21
CA ALA A 21 17.11 19.30 4.40
C ALA A 21 15.87 19.48 3.51
N SER A 22 15.85 18.93 2.29
CA SER A 22 14.71 19.08 1.40
C SER A 22 13.45 18.44 1.98
N GLU A 23 13.55 17.28 2.63
CA GLU A 23 12.39 16.64 3.28
C GLU A 23 11.74 17.56 4.33
N TRP A 24 12.54 18.32 5.07
CA TRP A 24 12.03 19.28 6.05
C TRP A 24 11.32 20.46 5.36
N TRP A 25 11.94 21.06 4.34
CA TRP A 25 11.36 22.16 3.59
C TRP A 25 10.08 21.76 2.87
N GLU A 26 10.03 20.53 2.35
CA GLU A 26 8.88 19.94 1.68
C GLU A 26 7.65 19.86 2.58
N ARG A 27 7.85 19.58 3.87
CA ARG A 27 6.78 19.57 4.88
C ARG A 27 6.47 20.95 5.43
N ALA A 28 7.48 21.81 5.60
CA ALA A 28 7.33 23.14 6.17
C ALA A 28 6.50 24.06 5.25
N TYR A 29 6.66 23.93 3.93
CA TYR A 29 5.93 24.72 2.94
C TYR A 29 4.74 23.99 2.31
N ALA A 30 4.29 22.90 2.93
CA ALA A 30 3.20 22.11 2.42
C ALA A 30 1.87 22.89 2.37
N THR A 31 1.05 22.58 1.36
CA THR A 31 -0.26 23.19 1.17
C THR A 31 -1.34 22.31 1.77
N TYR A 32 -2.19 22.87 2.63
CA TYR A 32 -3.36 22.20 3.17
C TYR A 32 -4.36 21.85 2.06
N ILE A 33 -4.93 20.64 2.13
CA ILE A 33 -5.90 20.13 1.14
C ILE A 33 -7.26 19.92 1.78
N SER A 34 -7.33 19.15 2.86
CA SER A 34 -8.59 18.74 3.48
C SER A 34 -8.37 18.26 4.91
N SER A 35 -9.48 18.09 5.63
CA SER A 35 -9.49 17.58 6.98
C SER A 35 -10.58 16.53 7.13
N GLN A 36 -10.34 15.53 7.96
CA GLN A 36 -11.30 14.51 8.34
C GLN A 36 -11.24 14.29 9.85
N THR A 37 -12.39 14.30 10.51
CA THR A 37 -12.49 13.96 11.94
C THR A 37 -12.80 12.48 12.10
N SER A 38 -12.23 11.85 13.13
CA SER A 38 -12.50 10.46 13.46
C SER A 38 -13.98 10.25 13.82
N PRO A 39 -14.54 9.03 13.62
CA PRO A 39 -15.94 8.74 13.92
C PRO A 39 -16.34 9.00 15.37
N ASP A 40 -15.39 8.81 16.30
CA ASP A 40 -15.53 9.11 17.72
C ASP A 40 -15.39 10.60 18.07
N GLY A 41 -14.96 11.44 17.11
CA GLY A 41 -14.81 12.88 17.28
C GLY A 41 -13.53 13.33 17.99
N CYS A 42 -12.67 12.41 18.45
CA CYS A 42 -11.51 12.76 19.26
C CYS A 42 -10.30 13.21 18.44
N LEU A 43 -10.12 12.70 17.23
CA LEU A 43 -8.98 13.02 16.37
C LEU A 43 -9.39 13.77 15.11
N ARG A 44 -8.59 14.75 14.69
CA ARG A 44 -8.66 15.41 13.39
C ARG A 44 -7.42 15.07 12.58
N VAL A 45 -7.61 14.67 11.33
CA VAL A 45 -6.53 14.34 10.40
C VAL A 45 -6.56 15.32 9.24
N ASP A 46 -5.51 16.12 9.12
CA ASP A 46 -5.34 17.10 8.05
C ASP A 46 -4.43 16.52 6.97
N THR A 47 -4.85 16.66 5.71
CA THR A 47 -4.10 16.20 4.53
C THR A 47 -3.38 17.38 3.89
N TYR A 48 -2.10 17.19 3.59
CA TYR A 48 -1.23 18.19 2.97
C TYR A 48 -0.60 17.65 1.70
N LYS A 49 -0.42 18.54 0.73
CA LYS A 49 0.44 18.32 -0.44
C LYS A 49 1.82 18.90 -0.13
N ALA A 50 2.86 18.07 -0.21
CA ALA A 50 4.23 18.50 0.07
C ALA A 50 4.75 19.49 -1.00
N PHE A 51 5.63 20.40 -0.58
CA PHE A 51 6.29 21.36 -1.45
C PHE A 51 7.61 20.80 -1.99
N TRP A 52 7.54 20.00 -3.05
CA TRP A 52 8.70 19.35 -3.66
C TRP A 52 9.82 20.33 -4.01
N VAL A 53 10.99 20.17 -3.37
CA VAL A 53 12.17 20.99 -3.66
C VAL A 53 13.06 20.30 -4.69
N LEU A 54 13.22 18.97 -4.58
CA LEU A 54 14.00 18.18 -5.53
C LEU A 54 13.08 17.50 -6.57
N PRO A 55 13.57 17.19 -7.78
CA PRO A 55 12.82 16.40 -8.76
C PRO A 55 12.34 15.05 -8.20
N SER A 56 11.16 14.58 -8.64
CA SER A 56 10.52 13.37 -8.12
C SER A 56 11.36 12.10 -8.21
N PHE A 57 12.12 11.92 -9.28
CA PHE A 57 13.00 10.76 -9.46
C PHE A 57 14.11 10.64 -8.39
N LEU A 58 14.42 11.72 -7.66
CA LEU A 58 15.37 11.70 -6.54
C LEU A 58 14.74 11.25 -5.21
N HIS A 59 13.44 11.05 -5.17
CA HIS A 59 12.72 10.58 -4.00
C HIS A 59 12.32 9.12 -4.16
N ARG A 60 12.55 8.32 -3.11
CA ARG A 60 12.04 6.95 -3.05
C ARG A 60 10.57 7.00 -2.67
N ILE A 61 9.70 6.42 -3.49
CA ILE A 61 8.30 6.23 -3.13
C ILE A 61 8.27 5.22 -1.99
N PRO A 62 7.81 5.57 -0.77
CA PRO A 62 7.68 4.58 0.29
C PRO A 62 6.50 3.66 0.00
N ASP A 63 6.63 2.41 0.44
CA ASP A 63 5.58 1.40 0.41
C ASP A 63 5.27 0.99 1.87
N PRO A 64 3.98 0.87 2.27
CA PRO A 64 3.61 0.33 3.57
C PRO A 64 4.14 -1.08 3.82
N ASP A 65 4.34 -1.88 2.77
CA ASP A 65 4.98 -3.19 2.82
C ASP A 65 6.51 -3.03 2.71
N PRO A 66 7.27 -3.36 3.77
CA PRO A 66 8.73 -3.26 3.73
C PRO A 66 9.39 -4.23 2.74
N GLU A 67 8.70 -5.27 2.27
CA GLU A 67 9.20 -6.22 1.27
C GLU A 67 9.17 -5.66 -0.16
N ASN A 68 8.33 -4.65 -0.41
CA ASN A 68 8.30 -3.96 -1.69
C ASN A 68 9.49 -3.00 -1.80
N ARG A 69 10.33 -3.25 -2.82
CA ARG A 69 11.53 -2.42 -3.04
C ARG A 69 11.16 -1.03 -3.53
N ASN A 70 11.53 -0.05 -2.70
CA ASN A 70 11.40 1.37 -2.98
C ASN A 70 12.64 1.90 -3.71
N ASP A 71 12.67 1.71 -5.03
CA ASP A 71 13.77 2.15 -5.87
C ASP A 71 13.65 3.64 -6.28
N LEU A 72 14.80 4.30 -6.46
CA LEU A 72 14.88 5.65 -7.05
C LEU A 72 14.53 5.61 -8.54
N GLY A 73 14.20 6.77 -9.11
CA GLY A 73 14.00 6.91 -10.56
C GLY A 73 12.55 6.80 -11.04
N ARG A 74 11.59 6.54 -10.13
CA ARG A 74 10.16 6.63 -10.45
C ARG A 74 9.66 8.04 -10.20
N ASP A 75 8.86 8.54 -11.13
CA ASP A 75 8.14 9.78 -10.92
C ASP A 75 6.96 9.57 -9.97
N TRP A 76 6.73 10.57 -9.13
CA TRP A 76 5.61 10.61 -8.20
C TRP A 76 4.43 11.28 -8.88
N ASP A 77 3.22 10.71 -8.75
CA ASP A 77 1.99 11.33 -9.24
C ASP A 77 1.54 12.48 -8.31
N GLY A 78 1.77 12.32 -7.00
CA GLY A 78 1.68 13.44 -6.07
C GLY A 78 2.19 13.11 -4.68
N ALA A 79 3.02 14.00 -4.14
CA ALA A 79 3.57 13.88 -2.80
C ALA A 79 2.59 14.43 -1.74
N PHE A 80 2.09 13.55 -0.88
CA PHE A 80 1.16 13.90 0.20
C PHE A 80 1.65 13.38 1.54
N PHE A 81 1.21 14.03 2.62
CA PHE A 81 1.30 13.48 3.96
C PHE A 81 0.10 13.94 4.78
N LYS A 82 -0.11 13.29 5.92
CA LYS A 82 -1.21 13.60 6.84
C LYS A 82 -0.67 13.89 8.22
N ARG A 83 -1.33 14.80 8.93
CA ARG A 83 -1.05 15.15 10.33
C ARG A 83 -2.28 14.89 11.17
N ALA A 84 -2.09 14.29 12.33
CA ALA A 84 -3.15 14.02 13.29
C ALA A 84 -3.05 14.98 14.48
N TYR A 85 -4.19 15.48 14.91
CA TYR A 85 -4.34 16.36 16.05
C TYR A 85 -5.44 15.84 16.96
N GLU A 86 -5.29 16.03 18.27
CA GLU A 86 -6.42 15.85 19.18
C GLU A 86 -7.38 17.05 19.03
N VAL A 87 -8.68 16.77 18.89
CA VAL A 87 -9.70 17.80 18.66
C VAL A 87 -9.88 18.71 19.89
N SER A 88 -9.85 18.15 21.10
CA SER A 88 -10.11 18.90 22.33
C SER A 88 -9.02 19.92 22.67
N THR A 89 -7.76 19.58 22.39
CA THR A 89 -6.59 20.39 22.77
C THR A 89 -5.93 21.08 21.59
N GLY A 90 -6.10 20.55 20.37
CA GLY A 90 -5.36 20.98 19.19
C GLY A 90 -3.92 20.43 19.16
N ASP A 91 -3.55 19.56 20.08
CA ASP A 91 -2.19 19.01 20.16
C ASP A 91 -1.87 18.15 18.95
N PHE A 92 -0.68 18.33 18.39
CA PHE A 92 -0.13 17.47 17.36
C PHE A 92 0.24 16.11 17.95
N LEU A 93 -0.28 15.03 17.35
CA LEU A 93 -0.08 13.66 17.83
C LEU A 93 0.85 12.84 16.94
N GLY A 94 0.98 13.20 15.66
CA GLY A 94 1.82 12.48 14.74
C GLY A 94 1.52 12.80 13.28
N GLU A 95 2.37 12.32 12.39
CA GLU A 95 2.22 12.49 10.96
C GLU A 95 2.73 11.27 10.19
N THR A 96 2.24 11.09 8.97
CA THR A 96 2.75 10.04 8.08
C THR A 96 4.09 10.43 7.48
N VAL A 97 4.78 9.43 6.90
CA VAL A 97 5.76 9.68 5.84
C VAL A 97 5.11 10.45 4.67
N VAL A 98 5.91 11.09 3.82
CA VAL A 98 5.40 11.60 2.55
C VAL A 98 5.22 10.40 1.63
N PHE A 99 4.04 10.21 1.07
CA PHE A 99 3.69 9.07 0.23
C PHE A 99 3.07 9.52 -1.09
N ASP A 100 3.13 8.65 -2.09
CA ASP A 100 2.48 8.90 -3.37
C ASP A 100 1.01 8.51 -3.31
N ALA A 101 0.11 9.44 -3.62
CA ALA A 101 -1.33 9.19 -3.59
C ALA A 101 -1.78 8.10 -4.57
N SER A 102 -1.05 7.84 -5.65
CA SER A 102 -1.39 6.77 -6.61
C SER A 102 -0.95 5.39 -6.13
N ALA A 103 0.12 5.30 -5.35
CA ALA A 103 0.63 4.05 -4.79
C ALA A 103 -0.10 3.63 -3.51
N SER A 104 -0.66 4.59 -2.78
CA SER A 104 -1.21 4.36 -1.45
C SER A 104 -2.72 4.05 -1.46
N PHE A 105 -3.15 3.07 -0.67
CA PHE A 105 -4.57 2.78 -0.47
C PHE A 105 -5.24 4.00 0.16
N ASN A 106 -6.34 4.51 -0.39
CA ASN A 106 -7.08 5.63 0.22
C ASN A 106 -7.92 5.17 1.45
N MET A 107 -7.27 4.55 2.43
CA MET A 107 -7.90 3.96 3.61
C MET A 107 -7.46 4.67 4.89
N MET A 108 -8.41 4.81 5.81
CA MET A 108 -8.17 5.36 7.15
C MET A 108 -8.58 4.33 8.19
N PHE A 109 -7.62 3.91 9.01
CA PHE A 109 -7.86 3.02 10.14
C PHE A 109 -7.67 3.82 11.43
N TRP A 110 -8.77 4.18 12.05
CA TRP A 110 -8.87 4.96 13.28
C TRP A 110 -8.44 4.21 14.54
N ASN A 111 -8.38 2.88 14.50
CA ASN A 111 -7.76 2.06 15.53
C ASN A 111 -7.34 0.68 15.00
N ASP A 112 -6.06 0.33 15.17
CA ASP A 112 -5.51 -1.01 14.89
C ASP A 112 -4.87 -1.67 16.14
N SER A 113 -4.92 -0.98 17.28
CA SER A 113 -4.42 -1.53 18.54
C SER A 113 -5.35 -2.60 19.09
N LYS A 114 -4.76 -3.70 19.56
CA LYS A 114 -5.44 -4.74 20.38
C LYS A 114 -5.26 -4.51 21.88
N GLU A 115 -4.43 -3.54 22.25
CA GLU A 115 -4.08 -3.23 23.64
C GLU A 115 -5.06 -2.20 24.19
N ALA A 116 -5.63 -2.48 25.37
CA ALA A 116 -6.54 -1.56 26.04
C ALA A 116 -5.80 -0.28 26.45
N GLY A 117 -6.42 0.88 26.20
CA GLY A 117 -5.81 2.17 26.52
C GLY A 117 -4.74 2.61 25.53
N ARG A 118 -4.60 1.93 24.38
CA ARG A 118 -3.71 2.32 23.28
C ARG A 118 -4.49 2.42 21.98
N ARG A 119 -4.17 3.44 21.18
CA ARG A 119 -4.77 3.70 19.88
C ARG A 119 -3.67 3.84 18.83
N ILE A 120 -3.76 3.03 17.79
CA ILE A 120 -2.89 3.11 16.62
C ILE A 120 -3.74 3.57 15.44
N VAL A 121 -3.37 4.68 14.82
CA VAL A 121 -4.04 5.21 13.62
C VAL A 121 -3.15 4.99 12.42
N LEU A 122 -3.69 4.32 11.40
CA LEU A 122 -3.03 4.18 10.11
C LEU A 122 -3.75 5.00 9.06
N ALA A 123 -2.97 5.72 8.27
CA ALA A 123 -3.43 6.50 7.16
C ALA A 123 -2.71 6.02 5.91
N ASN A 124 -3.48 5.58 4.93
CA ASN A 124 -2.98 5.08 3.66
C ASN A 124 -1.98 3.92 3.80
N GLY A 125 -2.19 3.07 4.81
CA GLY A 125 -1.29 1.96 5.17
C GLY A 125 -0.10 2.37 6.03
N PHE A 126 0.18 3.67 6.19
CA PHE A 126 1.27 4.15 7.03
C PHE A 126 0.81 4.41 8.47
N PRO A 127 1.58 3.98 9.48
CA PRO A 127 1.32 4.38 10.86
C PRO A 127 1.50 5.89 10.99
N MET A 128 0.53 6.55 11.60
CA MET A 128 0.49 8.00 11.79
C MET A 128 0.49 8.40 13.26
N VAL A 129 -0.24 7.65 14.09
CA VAL A 129 -0.37 7.91 15.53
C VAL A 129 -0.23 6.60 16.29
N ASP A 130 0.53 6.62 17.37
CA ASP A 130 0.56 5.60 18.41
C ASP A 130 0.49 6.33 19.75
N THR A 131 -0.66 6.25 20.44
CA THR A 131 -0.94 7.09 21.60
C THR A 131 -1.90 6.40 22.57
N ASP A 132 -1.85 6.79 23.84
CA ASP A 132 -2.85 6.49 24.87
C ASP A 132 -3.98 7.53 24.93
N ARG A 133 -3.82 8.64 24.21
CA ARG A 133 -4.85 9.68 24.06
C ARG A 133 -5.99 9.18 23.19
N CYS A 134 -7.22 9.61 23.48
CA CYS A 134 -8.40 9.16 22.75
C CYS A 134 -8.54 7.61 22.70
N ALA A 135 -8.02 6.91 23.72
CA ALA A 135 -8.02 5.45 23.83
C ALA A 135 -8.79 4.95 25.06
N ASP A 136 -9.60 5.81 25.68
CA ASP A 136 -10.50 5.39 26.76
C ASP A 136 -11.60 4.46 26.22
N LYS A 137 -12.19 3.69 27.13
CA LYS A 137 -13.17 2.66 26.79
C LYS A 137 -14.39 3.21 26.04
N ALA A 138 -14.87 4.41 26.36
CA ALA A 138 -16.04 4.97 25.69
C ALA A 138 -15.71 5.42 24.26
N THR A 139 -14.55 6.04 24.07
CA THR A 139 -14.04 6.42 22.75
C THR A 139 -13.83 5.20 21.86
N LEU A 140 -13.18 4.15 22.37
CA LEU A 140 -12.94 2.91 21.62
C LEU A 140 -14.24 2.15 21.31
N ALA A 141 -15.22 2.16 22.22
CA ALA A 141 -16.53 1.55 21.95
C ALA A 141 -17.28 2.25 20.81
N THR A 142 -17.18 3.59 20.72
CA THR A 142 -17.76 4.35 19.61
C THR A 142 -17.12 3.97 18.27
N LEU A 143 -15.78 3.82 18.24
CA LEU A 143 -15.06 3.34 17.05
C LEU A 143 -15.45 1.92 16.66
N GLU A 144 -15.56 1.02 17.64
CA GLU A 144 -15.95 -0.36 17.38
C GLU A 144 -17.35 -0.46 16.78
N ALA A 145 -18.30 0.34 17.29
CA ALA A 145 -19.65 0.42 16.73
C ALA A 145 -19.65 0.99 15.29
N PHE A 146 -18.80 1.98 15.00
CA PHE A 146 -18.60 2.47 13.64
C PHE A 146 -18.09 1.36 12.71
N TYR A 147 -17.08 0.61 13.12
CA TYR A 147 -16.53 -0.48 12.32
C TYR A 147 -17.48 -1.66 12.13
N GLU A 148 -18.30 -1.98 13.14
CA GLU A 148 -19.33 -3.01 12.98
C GLU A 148 -20.35 -2.60 11.92
N LYS A 149 -20.77 -1.33 11.91
CA LYS A 149 -21.66 -0.80 10.89
C LYS A 149 -21.04 -0.87 9.49
N GLU A 150 -19.77 -0.49 9.34
CA GLU A 150 -19.06 -0.65 8.06
C GLU A 150 -19.00 -2.12 7.64
N ARG A 151 -18.67 -3.04 8.56
CA ARG A 151 -18.66 -4.49 8.28
C ARG A 151 -20.02 -4.98 7.80
N GLU A 152 -21.10 -4.56 8.45
CA GLU A 152 -22.47 -4.90 8.04
C GLU A 152 -22.81 -4.38 6.65
N GLU A 153 -22.43 -3.15 6.34
CA GLU A 153 -22.66 -2.53 5.03
C GLU A 153 -21.91 -3.27 3.91
N PHE A 154 -20.65 -3.67 4.16
CA PHE A 154 -19.82 -4.36 3.17
C PHE A 154 -20.04 -5.89 3.13
N ARG A 155 -20.76 -6.46 4.10
CA ARG A 155 -21.02 -7.92 4.20
C ARG A 155 -21.57 -8.53 2.90
N PRO A 156 -22.58 -7.97 2.22
CA PRO A 156 -23.12 -8.56 0.99
C PRO A 156 -22.11 -8.60 -0.16
N ILE A 157 -21.17 -7.64 -0.19
CA ILE A 157 -20.10 -7.59 -1.19
C ILE A 157 -19.08 -8.69 -0.88
N GLN A 158 -18.68 -8.84 0.39
CA GLN A 158 -17.77 -9.91 0.83
C GLN A 158 -18.33 -11.29 0.51
N GLU A 159 -19.59 -11.55 0.87
CA GLU A 159 -20.26 -12.81 0.58
C GLU A 159 -20.35 -13.10 -0.92
N ARG A 160 -20.55 -12.05 -1.75
CA ARG A 160 -20.52 -12.20 -3.21
C ARG A 160 -19.14 -12.63 -3.70
N TRP A 161 -18.08 -11.97 -3.25
CA TRP A 161 -16.72 -12.31 -3.63
C TRP A 161 -16.30 -13.71 -3.16
N GLU A 162 -16.78 -14.14 -2.00
CA GLU A 162 -16.59 -15.51 -1.53
C GLU A 162 -17.25 -16.53 -2.46
N ARG A 163 -18.51 -16.33 -2.81
CA ARG A 163 -19.21 -17.21 -3.78
C ARG A 163 -18.53 -17.22 -5.14
N ASP A 164 -18.06 -16.08 -5.62
CA ASP A 164 -17.35 -15.98 -6.89
C ASP A 164 -16.04 -16.77 -6.85
N ARG A 165 -15.25 -16.63 -5.77
CA ARG A 165 -14.01 -17.39 -5.57
C ARG A 165 -14.26 -18.90 -5.45
N GLU A 166 -15.34 -19.32 -4.81
CA GLU A 166 -15.71 -20.73 -4.72
C GLU A 166 -16.08 -21.32 -6.09
N ARG A 167 -16.86 -20.58 -6.88
CA ARG A 167 -17.20 -20.97 -8.25
C ARG A 167 -15.94 -21.12 -9.11
N ASP A 168 -15.04 -20.14 -9.06
CA ASP A 168 -13.81 -20.18 -9.86
C ASP A 168 -12.94 -21.40 -9.50
N ARG A 169 -12.81 -21.73 -8.20
CA ARG A 169 -12.12 -22.94 -7.74
C ARG A 169 -12.81 -24.23 -8.19
N GLU A 170 -14.14 -24.24 -8.24
CA GLU A 170 -14.88 -25.41 -8.74
C GLU A 170 -14.69 -25.61 -10.24
N GLU A 171 -14.76 -24.53 -11.02
CA GLU A 171 -14.47 -24.57 -12.45
C GLU A 171 -13.04 -25.06 -12.74
N GLU A 172 -12.06 -24.62 -11.95
CA GLU A 172 -10.67 -25.09 -12.06
C GLU A 172 -10.56 -26.60 -11.78
N ARG A 173 -11.15 -27.10 -10.70
CA ARG A 173 -11.18 -28.54 -10.38
C ARG A 173 -11.85 -29.36 -11.49
N LEU A 174 -12.94 -28.87 -12.07
CA LEU A 174 -13.61 -29.54 -13.18
C LEU A 174 -12.77 -29.55 -14.46
N ARG A 175 -12.00 -28.48 -14.72
CA ARG A 175 -11.05 -28.44 -15.84
C ARG A 175 -9.93 -29.45 -15.65
N GLU A 176 -9.35 -29.55 -14.46
CA GLU A 176 -8.32 -30.54 -14.14
C GLU A 176 -8.83 -31.97 -14.26
N GLN A 177 -10.05 -32.26 -13.77
CA GLN A 177 -10.65 -33.60 -13.89
C GLN A 177 -10.98 -34.00 -15.33
N ASN A 178 -11.35 -33.04 -16.18
CA ASN A 178 -11.70 -33.28 -17.57
C ASN A 178 -10.49 -33.14 -18.53
N GLN A 179 -9.28 -32.97 -18.01
CA GLN A 179 -8.07 -32.93 -18.83
C GLN A 179 -7.71 -34.36 -19.24
N PRO A 180 -7.69 -34.69 -20.55
CA PRO A 180 -7.40 -36.05 -21.00
C PRO A 180 -5.97 -36.44 -20.63
N ASP A 181 -5.82 -37.63 -20.05
CA ASP A 181 -4.53 -38.21 -19.65
C ASP A 181 -3.68 -38.42 -20.91
N GLU A 182 -2.71 -37.53 -21.18
CA GLU A 182 -1.85 -37.57 -22.37
C GLU A 182 -1.08 -38.89 -22.52
N ARG A 183 -1.05 -39.73 -21.47
CA ARG A 183 -0.52 -41.10 -21.54
C ARG A 183 -1.36 -42.06 -22.38
N GLN A 184 -2.66 -41.87 -22.53
CA GLN A 184 -3.50 -42.80 -23.33
C GLN A 184 -3.47 -42.53 -24.84
N ALA A 185 -3.07 -41.33 -25.28
CA ALA A 185 -3.04 -40.98 -26.70
C ALA A 185 -1.87 -41.62 -27.48
N SER A 186 -0.84 -42.14 -26.79
CA SER A 186 0.34 -42.75 -27.44
C SER A 186 0.22 -44.25 -27.74
N GLY A 187 -0.83 -44.93 -27.26
CA GLY A 187 -0.97 -46.39 -27.37
C GLY A 187 -1.75 -46.92 -28.57
N ALA A 188 -2.42 -46.07 -29.35
CA ALA A 188 -3.46 -46.51 -30.28
C ALA A 188 -3.12 -46.47 -31.78
N ALA A 189 -1.87 -46.18 -32.17
CA ALA A 189 -1.50 -46.07 -33.59
C ALA A 189 -0.30 -46.95 -33.97
N ALA A 190 -0.51 -48.28 -34.07
CA ALA A 190 0.38 -49.15 -34.84
C ALA A 190 -0.34 -50.37 -35.40
N SER A 191 -0.87 -50.24 -36.63
CA SER A 191 -0.94 -51.35 -37.59
C SER A 191 -1.09 -50.77 -39.01
N PRO A 192 -0.22 -51.14 -39.98
CA PRO A 192 -0.18 -50.52 -41.30
C PRO A 192 -0.96 -51.35 -42.34
N PRO A 193 -1.52 -50.73 -43.40
CA PRO A 193 -1.76 -51.41 -44.65
C PRO A 193 -0.61 -51.18 -45.64
N GLY A 194 -0.24 -52.25 -46.34
CA GLY A 194 0.87 -52.29 -47.28
C GLY A 194 0.67 -51.45 -48.54
N GLY A 195 1.79 -50.98 -49.08
CA GLY A 195 1.89 -50.35 -50.39
C GLY A 195 2.94 -51.07 -51.23
N GLY A 196 2.47 -51.68 -52.32
CA GLY A 196 3.28 -52.43 -53.28
C GLY A 196 4.23 -51.55 -54.11
N ARG A 197 5.24 -52.25 -54.64
CA ARG A 197 6.27 -51.79 -55.59
C ARG A 197 5.71 -51.10 -56.84
N LEU A 198 6.53 -50.22 -57.42
CA LEU A 198 7.08 -50.22 -58.81
C LEU A 198 7.70 -48.82 -59.05
N ALA A 199 9.03 -48.63 -59.06
CA ALA A 199 10.00 -48.87 -60.15
C ALA A 199 9.67 -48.13 -61.47
N GLY A 200 10.55 -47.22 -61.90
CA GLY A 200 10.68 -46.87 -63.33
C GLY A 200 11.13 -45.43 -63.65
N ARG A 201 12.46 -45.27 -63.79
CA ARG A 201 13.23 -44.31 -64.61
C ARG A 201 12.91 -42.81 -64.57
#